data_AF-A0A0F8WR32-F1
#
_entry.id   AF-A0A0F8WR32-F1
#
_cell.length_a   1.000
_cell.length_b   1.000
_cell.length_c   1.000
_cell.angle_alpha   90.00
_cell.angle_beta   90.00
_cell.angle_gamma   90.00
#
_symmetry.space_group_name_H-M   'P 1'
#
loop_
_entity.id
_entity.type
_entity.pdbx_description
1 polymer ?
#
loop_
_entity_poly.entity_id
_entity_poly.type
_entity_poly.pdbx_seq_one_letter_code
_entity_poly.pdbx_strand_id
1 'polypeptide(L)'
;MAKIKTTKRIRAKKPIKAKKPTEVLKPTEAPKPTEAPKRIRRVFDIDAYSPSQIASRIDAVATVKTNLSLAQTFLLGINAGVFIALGAQFATLVISDSTLHFGLNSIIAGIVFSLGLILVVIAGSELFTGNCLIIIGYLDKRVTTKAVLNNWGISFSGNLVGSLIIVFFVYIKYFVK
;
A
#
# COMPACT_ATOMS: atom_id res chain seq x y z
N MET A 1 89.04 -15.02 -22.34
CA MET A 1 87.80 -14.47 -22.94
C MET A 1 86.63 -15.26 -22.33
N ALA A 2 85.51 -14.75 -21.78
CA ALA A 2 84.82 -13.46 -21.82
C ALA A 2 83.97 -13.26 -20.54
N LYS A 3 83.21 -12.15 -20.50
CA LYS A 3 82.76 -11.34 -19.35
C LYS A 3 81.53 -11.81 -18.53
N ILE A 4 81.64 -11.54 -17.22
CA ILE A 4 80.71 -10.97 -16.20
C ILE A 4 79.33 -10.44 -16.66
N LYS A 5 78.28 -10.74 -15.86
CA LYS A 5 77.08 -9.94 -15.46
C LYS A 5 76.28 -10.76 -14.42
N THR A 6 75.63 -10.30 -13.34
CA THR A 6 75.66 -9.13 -12.44
C THR A 6 74.90 -9.59 -11.18
N THR A 7 75.44 -9.34 -9.99
CA THR A 7 75.02 -9.93 -8.69
C THR A 7 74.01 -9.07 -7.92
N LYS A 8 72.96 -9.68 -7.36
CA LYS A 8 72.15 -9.14 -6.25
C LYS A 8 72.70 -9.66 -4.91
N ARG A 9 72.84 -8.81 -3.87
CA ARG A 9 72.52 -9.11 -2.44
C ARG A 9 72.89 -7.97 -1.46
N ILE A 10 71.86 -7.33 -0.89
CA ILE A 10 71.51 -7.12 0.54
C ILE A 10 72.66 -7.17 1.60
N ARG A 11 72.89 -6.08 2.39
CA ARG A 11 72.42 -5.81 3.80
C ARG A 11 73.29 -4.78 4.60
N ALA A 12 72.62 -3.88 5.35
CA ALA A 12 72.88 -3.21 6.66
C ALA A 12 74.29 -2.67 7.05
N LYS A 13 74.55 -1.64 7.88
CA LYS A 13 73.84 -0.78 8.87
C LYS A 13 74.85 0.35 9.25
N LYS A 14 74.43 1.51 9.79
CA LYS A 14 75.30 2.32 10.70
C LYS A 14 74.46 3.22 11.65
N PRO A 15 74.93 3.55 12.87
CA PRO A 15 74.08 4.10 13.95
C PRO A 15 74.39 5.54 14.45
N ILE A 16 73.31 6.23 14.89
CA ILE A 16 73.09 7.05 16.13
C ILE A 16 73.63 8.51 16.30
N LYS A 17 72.75 9.34 16.92
CA LYS A 17 72.85 10.64 17.70
C LYS A 17 72.62 11.95 16.92
N ALA A 18 71.96 13.01 17.41
CA ALA A 18 71.48 13.44 18.75
C ALA A 18 70.23 14.39 18.64
N LYS A 19 69.53 14.66 19.76
CA LYS A 19 68.23 15.40 19.86
C LYS A 19 68.38 16.79 20.49
N LYS A 20 67.67 17.82 19.97
CA LYS A 20 66.98 18.97 20.65
C LYS A 20 66.59 20.06 19.61
N PRO A 21 65.80 21.12 19.93
CA PRO A 21 64.57 21.24 20.75
C PRO A 21 63.43 22.06 20.07
N THR A 22 62.19 21.78 20.48
CA THR A 22 61.00 22.67 20.57
C THR A 22 60.66 23.60 19.38
N GLU A 23 59.68 23.20 18.57
CA GLU A 23 58.88 24.11 17.74
C GLU A 23 57.44 24.17 18.28
N VAL A 24 56.88 25.38 18.20
CA VAL A 24 55.77 25.97 18.93
C VAL A 24 54.42 25.21 18.76
N LEU A 25 53.68 25.08 19.87
CA LEU A 25 52.31 24.55 19.93
C LEU A 25 51.38 25.21 18.91
N LYS A 26 50.81 24.41 18.00
CA LYS A 26 49.64 24.79 17.20
C LYS A 26 48.36 24.51 18.02
N PRO A 27 47.36 25.41 18.02
CA PRO A 27 46.14 25.24 18.83
C PRO A 27 45.44 23.91 18.52
N THR A 28 45.12 23.16 19.58
CA THR A 28 44.29 21.96 19.52
C THR A 28 42.98 22.29 18.82
N GLU A 29 42.76 21.70 17.65
CA GLU A 29 41.47 21.74 16.96
C GLU A 29 40.43 21.14 17.91
N ALA A 30 39.40 21.92 18.26
CA ALA A 30 38.32 21.47 19.13
C ALA A 30 37.69 20.18 18.55
N PRO A 31 37.34 19.18 19.37
CA PRO A 31 36.72 17.98 18.86
C PRO A 31 35.41 18.36 18.17
N LYS A 32 35.29 18.01 16.88
CA LYS A 32 34.05 18.16 16.11
C LYS A 32 32.89 17.56 16.90
N PRO A 33 31.72 18.21 16.99
CA PRO A 33 30.58 17.65 17.69
C PRO A 33 30.29 16.26 17.14
N THR A 34 30.43 15.23 17.98
CA THR A 34 29.99 13.87 17.69
C THR A 34 28.52 13.97 17.27
N GLU A 35 28.19 13.63 16.03
CA GLU A 35 26.80 13.59 15.56
C GLU A 35 25.99 12.72 16.53
N ALA A 36 25.05 13.36 17.23
CA ALA A 36 24.14 12.66 18.12
C ALA A 36 23.41 11.58 17.31
N PRO A 37 23.24 10.36 17.85
CA PRO A 37 22.61 9.27 17.14
C PRO A 37 21.23 9.72 16.64
N LYS A 38 21.04 9.65 15.32
CA LYS A 38 19.82 10.04 14.61
C LYS A 38 18.66 9.26 15.23
N ARG A 39 17.94 9.87 16.16
CA ARG A 39 16.78 9.23 16.80
C ARG A 39 15.82 8.86 15.69
N ILE A 40 15.65 7.57 15.44
CA ILE A 40 14.59 7.04 14.60
C ILE A 40 13.29 7.35 15.34
N ARG A 41 12.76 8.54 15.12
CA ARG A 41 11.42 8.90 15.55
C ARG A 41 10.53 8.04 14.66
N ARG A 42 10.07 6.89 15.15
CA ARG A 42 8.96 6.17 14.55
C ARG A 42 7.76 7.11 14.66
N VAL A 43 7.65 7.99 13.68
CA VAL A 43 6.40 8.69 13.40
C VAL A 43 5.44 7.56 13.10
N PHE A 44 4.41 7.40 13.93
CA PHE A 44 3.23 6.69 13.48
C PHE A 44 2.78 7.50 12.27
N ASP A 45 3.09 7.00 11.07
CA ASP A 45 2.68 7.62 9.82
C ASP A 45 1.17 7.43 9.76
N ILE A 46 0.45 8.38 10.34
CA ILE A 46 -0.98 8.48 10.18
C ILE A 46 -1.14 8.70 8.67
N ASP A 47 -1.90 7.85 7.97
CA ASP A 47 -2.16 7.93 6.52
C ASP A 47 -2.98 9.18 6.12
N ALA A 48 -2.72 10.32 6.78
CA ALA A 48 -3.23 11.65 6.52
C ALA A 48 -2.38 12.31 5.42
N TYR A 49 -2.64 11.91 4.18
CA TYR A 49 -1.96 12.44 3.00
C TYR A 49 -2.66 13.70 2.46
N SER A 50 -1.89 14.60 1.86
CA SER A 50 -2.46 15.72 1.10
C SER A 50 -3.24 15.20 -0.13
N PRO A 51 -4.21 15.97 -0.68
CA PRO A 51 -4.93 15.56 -1.88
C PRO A 51 -4.01 15.20 -3.06
N SER A 52 -2.88 15.90 -3.24
CA SER A 52 -1.90 15.60 -4.28
C SER A 52 -1.16 14.28 -4.04
N GLN A 53 -0.84 13.96 -2.78
CA GLN A 53 -0.24 12.69 -2.41
C GLN A 53 -1.22 11.53 -2.60
N ILE A 54 -2.50 11.71 -2.26
CA ILE A 54 -3.55 10.70 -2.50
C ILE A 54 -3.72 10.44 -4.00
N ALA A 55 -3.81 11.50 -4.82
CA ALA A 55 -3.92 11.37 -6.27
C ALA A 55 -2.75 10.56 -6.86
N SER A 56 -1.51 10.86 -6.43
CA SER A 56 -0.31 10.14 -6.87
C SER A 56 -0.35 8.65 -6.47
N ARG A 57 -0.90 8.33 -5.29
CA ARG A 57 -1.07 6.94 -4.84
C ARG A 57 -2.16 6.21 -5.63
N ILE A 58 -3.29 6.88 -5.90
CA ILE A 58 -4.38 6.30 -6.70
C ILE A 58 -3.91 6.08 -8.14
N ASP A 59 -3.13 6.98 -8.73
CA ASP A 59 -2.53 6.81 -10.06
C ASP A 59 -1.69 5.52 -10.13
N ALA A 60 -0.82 5.30 -9.12
CA ALA A 60 -0.06 4.06 -9.01
C ALA A 60 -0.98 2.82 -8.89
N VAL A 61 -2.02 2.87 -8.07
CA VAL A 61 -2.99 1.78 -7.90
C VAL A 61 -3.80 1.51 -9.18
N ALA A 62 -4.11 2.55 -9.96
CA ALA A 62 -4.88 2.44 -11.21
C ALA A 62 -4.17 1.53 -12.22
N THR A 63 -2.85 1.66 -12.34
CA THR A 63 -2.06 0.78 -13.20
C THR A 63 -2.04 -0.67 -12.71
N VAL A 64 -2.00 -0.90 -11.40
CA VAL A 64 -2.03 -2.26 -10.83
C VAL A 64 -3.38 -2.92 -11.08
N LYS A 65 -4.48 -2.23 -10.76
CA LYS A 65 -5.85 -2.76 -10.93
C LYS A 65 -6.19 -3.10 -12.38
N THR A 66 -5.66 -2.34 -13.34
CA THR A 66 -5.90 -2.60 -14.77
C THR A 66 -5.02 -3.70 -15.38
N ASN A 67 -3.94 -4.09 -14.70
CA ASN A 67 -3.08 -5.20 -15.09
C ASN A 67 -3.51 -6.55 -14.48
N LEU A 68 -4.51 -6.56 -13.59
CA LEU A 68 -5.09 -7.81 -13.09
C LEU A 68 -5.72 -8.61 -14.25
N SER A 69 -5.61 -9.94 -14.17
CA SER A 69 -6.30 -10.80 -15.15
C SER A 69 -7.81 -10.65 -15.00
N LEU A 70 -8.54 -10.83 -16.12
CA LEU A 70 -10.00 -10.72 -16.12
C LEU A 70 -10.65 -11.67 -15.12
N ALA A 71 -10.12 -12.90 -14.99
CA ALA A 71 -10.58 -13.88 -14.04
C ALA A 71 -10.36 -13.45 -12.58
N GLN A 72 -9.19 -12.88 -12.26
CA GLN A 72 -8.92 -12.36 -10.93
C GLN A 72 -9.87 -11.20 -10.60
N THR A 73 -10.01 -10.20 -11.47
CA THR A 73 -10.92 -9.07 -11.26
C THR A 73 -12.36 -9.54 -11.06
N PHE A 74 -12.79 -10.56 -11.81
CA PHE A 74 -14.12 -11.13 -11.67
C PHE A 74 -14.33 -11.84 -10.33
N LEU A 75 -13.40 -12.71 -9.93
CA LEU A 75 -13.49 -13.45 -8.65
C LEU A 75 -13.39 -12.53 -7.44
N LEU A 76 -12.48 -11.56 -7.47
CA LEU A 76 -12.38 -10.52 -6.45
C LEU A 76 -13.64 -9.63 -6.47
N GLY A 77 -14.24 -9.40 -7.63
CA GLY A 77 -15.51 -8.71 -7.78
C GLY A 77 -16.68 -9.48 -7.16
N ILE A 78 -16.74 -10.80 -7.32
CA ILE A 78 -17.75 -11.65 -6.65
C ILE A 78 -17.64 -11.50 -5.13
N ASN A 79 -16.43 -11.58 -4.58
CA ASN A 79 -16.22 -11.39 -3.14
C ASN A 79 -16.71 -10.01 -2.66
N ALA A 80 -16.39 -8.95 -3.41
CA ALA A 80 -16.90 -7.61 -3.10
C ALA A 80 -18.43 -7.56 -3.11
N GLY A 81 -19.08 -8.16 -4.12
CA GLY A 81 -20.53 -8.24 -4.20
C GLY A 81 -21.18 -8.96 -3.02
N VAL A 82 -20.58 -10.09 -2.61
CA VAL A 82 -21.00 -10.87 -1.44
C VAL A 82 -20.92 -10.04 -0.17
N PHE A 83 -19.79 -9.35 0.08
CA PHE A 83 -19.62 -8.55 1.30
C PHE A 83 -20.56 -7.36 1.38
N ILE A 84 -20.79 -6.67 0.25
CA ILE A 84 -21.75 -5.56 0.21
C ILE A 84 -23.18 -6.07 0.42
N ALA A 85 -23.54 -7.20 -0.17
CA ALA A 85 -24.86 -7.80 0.05
C ALA A 85 -25.07 -8.29 1.49
N LEU A 86 -24.03 -8.83 2.14
CA LEU A 86 -24.08 -9.19 3.56
C LEU A 86 -24.23 -7.96 4.45
N GLY A 87 -23.50 -6.88 4.18
CA GLY A 87 -23.66 -5.61 4.89
C GLY A 87 -25.05 -5.01 4.72
N ALA A 88 -25.61 -5.06 3.50
CA ALA A 88 -26.97 -4.62 3.20
C ALA A 88 -28.00 -5.48 3.94
N GLN A 89 -27.85 -6.81 3.91
CA GLN A 89 -28.75 -7.73 4.61
C GLN A 89 -28.71 -7.51 6.13
N PHE A 90 -27.54 -7.24 6.70
CA PHE A 90 -27.43 -6.92 8.12
C PHE A 90 -28.14 -5.60 8.45
N ALA A 91 -27.97 -4.56 7.63
CA ALA A 91 -28.71 -3.30 7.77
C ALA A 91 -30.23 -3.51 7.69
N THR A 92 -30.69 -4.32 6.73
CA THR A 92 -32.11 -4.67 6.60
C THR A 92 -32.63 -5.39 7.84
N LEU A 93 -31.89 -6.36 8.39
CA LEU A 93 -32.29 -7.06 9.61
C LEU A 93 -32.45 -6.11 10.80
N VAL A 94 -31.52 -5.17 10.98
CA VAL A 94 -31.56 -4.23 12.10
C VAL A 94 -32.72 -3.24 11.98
N ILE A 95 -33.04 -2.78 10.76
CA ILE A 95 -34.14 -1.82 10.56
C ILE A 95 -35.51 -2.51 10.65
N SER A 96 -35.62 -3.75 10.16
CA SER A 96 -36.94 -4.42 9.97
C SER A 96 -37.68 -4.73 11.27
N ASP A 97 -36.98 -4.84 12.41
CA ASP A 97 -37.56 -5.18 13.71
C ASP A 97 -37.40 -4.04 14.74
N SER A 98 -37.05 -2.83 14.29
CA SER A 98 -36.74 -1.73 15.18
C SER A 98 -37.97 -0.88 15.51
N THR A 99 -38.16 -0.61 16.80
CA THR A 99 -39.18 0.33 17.32
C THR A 99 -38.65 1.78 17.44
N LEU A 100 -37.43 2.04 16.97
CA LEU A 100 -36.80 3.36 17.06
C LEU A 100 -37.37 4.34 16.02
N HIS A 101 -37.14 5.64 16.25
CA HIS A 101 -37.50 6.68 15.30
C HIS A 101 -36.70 6.55 14.00
N PHE A 102 -37.32 6.95 12.87
CA PHE A 102 -36.78 6.78 11.51
C PHE A 102 -35.34 7.27 11.33
N GLY A 103 -35.01 8.45 11.88
CA GLY A 103 -33.66 9.01 11.79
C GLY A 103 -32.60 8.14 12.47
N LEU A 104 -32.94 7.59 13.65
CA LEU A 104 -32.03 6.74 14.40
C LEU A 104 -31.85 5.38 13.72
N ASN A 105 -32.91 4.81 13.14
CA ASN A 105 -32.83 3.60 12.33
C ASN A 105 -31.87 3.77 11.14
N SER A 106 -31.94 4.91 10.46
CA SER A 106 -31.08 5.19 9.30
C SER A 106 -29.60 5.30 9.70
N ILE A 107 -29.29 5.92 10.85
CA ILE A 107 -27.92 6.02 11.36
C ILE A 107 -27.37 4.64 11.71
N ILE A 108 -28.14 3.85 12.46
CA ILE A 108 -27.71 2.50 12.87
C ILE A 108 -27.51 1.62 11.64
N ALA A 109 -28.41 1.70 10.65
CA ALA A 109 -28.28 1.00 9.38
C ALA A 109 -26.96 1.32 8.66
N GLY A 110 -26.59 2.61 8.60
CA GLY A 110 -25.31 3.03 8.00
C GLY A 110 -24.09 2.48 8.76
N ILE A 111 -24.13 2.48 10.09
CA ILE A 111 -23.07 1.92 10.93
C ILE A 111 -22.89 0.43 10.66
N VAL A 112 -23.98 -0.35 10.66
CA VAL A 112 -23.87 -1.80 10.43
C VAL A 112 -23.56 -2.13 8.98
N PHE A 113 -24.04 -1.34 8.01
CA PHE A 113 -23.68 -1.49 6.59
C PHE A 113 -22.18 -1.27 6.37
N SER A 114 -21.54 -0.39 7.15
CA SER A 114 -20.10 -0.12 7.07
C SER A 114 -19.25 -1.38 7.27
N LEU A 115 -19.77 -2.40 7.96
CA LEU A 115 -19.12 -3.70 8.06
C LEU A 115 -18.88 -4.32 6.68
N GLY A 116 -19.84 -4.22 5.76
CA GLY A 116 -19.69 -4.70 4.38
C GLY A 116 -18.51 -4.04 3.66
N LEU A 117 -18.36 -2.72 3.82
CA LEU A 117 -17.22 -1.99 3.24
C LEU A 117 -15.89 -2.36 3.90
N ILE A 118 -15.87 -2.57 5.22
CA ILE A 118 -14.67 -3.02 5.95
C ILE A 118 -14.21 -4.39 5.42
N LEU A 119 -15.13 -5.33 5.21
CA LEU A 119 -14.82 -6.64 4.65
C LEU A 119 -14.21 -6.54 3.25
N VAL A 120 -14.74 -5.66 2.38
CA VAL A 120 -14.17 -5.40 1.05
C VAL A 120 -12.71 -4.93 1.15
N VAL A 121 -12.43 -3.99 2.06
CA VAL A 121 -11.08 -3.42 2.23
C VAL A 121 -10.11 -4.47 2.78
N ILE A 122 -10.50 -5.20 3.82
CA ILE A 122 -9.65 -6.24 4.44
C ILE A 122 -9.35 -7.37 3.46
N ALA A 123 -10.37 -7.81 2.70
CA ALA A 123 -10.19 -8.85 1.70
C ALA A 123 -9.47 -8.38 0.44
N GLY A 124 -9.23 -7.07 0.29
CA GLY A 124 -8.65 -6.49 -0.94
C GLY A 124 -9.49 -6.75 -2.18
N SER A 125 -10.81 -6.79 -2.03
CA SER A 125 -11.72 -7.16 -3.12
C SER A 125 -11.92 -6.02 -4.13
N GLU A 126 -12.26 -6.37 -5.38
CA GLU A 126 -12.42 -5.41 -6.48
C GLU A 126 -13.86 -4.90 -6.54
N LEU A 127 -14.13 -3.85 -5.76
CA LEU A 127 -15.42 -3.16 -5.77
C LEU A 127 -15.47 -2.10 -6.88
N PHE A 128 -16.51 -2.13 -7.71
CA PHE A 128 -16.70 -1.23 -8.85
C PHE A 128 -16.57 0.24 -8.47
N THR A 129 -17.19 0.67 -7.37
CA THR A 129 -17.14 2.08 -6.92
C THR A 129 -15.73 2.54 -6.56
N GLY A 130 -14.89 1.65 -6.01
CA GLY A 130 -13.47 1.92 -5.80
C GLY A 130 -12.68 1.95 -7.10
N ASN A 131 -13.06 1.09 -8.06
CA ASN A 131 -12.42 1.03 -9.38
C ASN A 131 -12.76 2.23 -10.27
N CYS A 132 -13.81 3.00 -9.98
CA CYS A 132 -14.06 4.29 -10.64
C CYS A 132 -12.86 5.25 -10.50
N LEU A 133 -12.06 5.12 -9.43
CA LEU A 133 -10.86 5.94 -9.21
C LEU A 133 -9.72 5.66 -10.18
N ILE A 134 -9.78 4.57 -10.97
CA ILE A 134 -8.86 4.30 -12.09
C ILE A 134 -8.86 5.47 -13.09
N ILE A 135 -9.92 6.28 -13.13
CA ILE A 135 -10.00 7.48 -13.96
C ILE A 135 -8.82 8.44 -13.75
N ILE A 136 -8.22 8.49 -12.56
CA ILE A 136 -7.03 9.32 -12.30
C ILE A 136 -5.86 8.87 -13.18
N GLY A 137 -5.57 7.56 -13.23
CA GLY A 137 -4.53 7.03 -14.11
C GLY A 137 -4.87 7.08 -15.59
N TYR A 138 -6.16 7.16 -15.94
CA TYR A 138 -6.59 7.45 -17.31
C TYR A 138 -6.29 8.90 -17.71
N LEU A 139 -6.57 9.87 -16.83
CA LEU A 139 -6.26 11.30 -17.05
C LEU A 139 -4.75 11.54 -17.15
N ASP A 140 -3.96 10.80 -16.37
CA ASP A 140 -2.49 10.80 -16.43
C ASP A 140 -1.92 9.99 -17.61
N LYS A 141 -2.79 9.49 -18.50
CA LYS A 141 -2.45 8.73 -19.72
C LYS A 141 -1.65 7.44 -19.46
N ARG A 142 -1.67 6.91 -18.24
CA ARG A 142 -1.04 5.64 -17.88
C ARG A 142 -1.91 4.43 -18.19
N VAL A 143 -3.23 4.62 -18.22
CA VAL A 143 -4.22 3.58 -18.46
C VAL A 143 -4.99 3.89 -19.75
N THR A 144 -5.20 2.87 -20.58
CA THR A 144 -5.97 3.03 -21.83
C THR A 144 -7.48 3.00 -21.56
N THR A 145 -8.28 3.65 -22.41
CA THR A 145 -9.75 3.61 -22.31
C THR A 145 -10.30 2.18 -22.29
N LYS A 146 -9.72 1.29 -23.11
CA LYS A 146 -10.09 -0.14 -23.16
C LYS A 146 -9.85 -0.82 -21.81
N ALA A 147 -8.71 -0.54 -21.15
CA ALA A 147 -8.39 -1.11 -19.85
C ALA A 147 -9.37 -0.64 -18.75
N VAL A 148 -9.75 0.64 -18.77
CA VAL A 148 -10.77 1.20 -17.86
C VAL A 148 -12.10 0.48 -18.06
N LEU A 149 -12.62 0.45 -19.29
CA LEU A 149 -13.92 -0.15 -19.59
C LEU A 149 -13.96 -1.65 -19.28
N ASN A 150 -12.89 -2.39 -19.58
CA ASN A 150 -12.79 -3.81 -19.24
C ASN A 150 -12.82 -4.02 -17.72
N ASN A 151 -11.99 -3.29 -16.96
CA ASN A 151 -11.96 -3.42 -15.52
C ASN A 151 -13.33 -3.08 -14.90
N TRP A 152 -13.95 -1.99 -15.33
CA TRP A 152 -15.26 -1.55 -14.86
C TRP A 152 -16.36 -2.55 -15.18
N GLY A 153 -16.44 -3.00 -16.44
CA GLY A 153 -17.42 -4.01 -16.85
C GLY A 153 -17.30 -5.29 -16.04
N ILE A 154 -16.07 -5.80 -15.88
CA ILE A 154 -15.84 -7.08 -15.19
C ILE A 154 -16.08 -6.98 -13.69
N SER A 155 -15.56 -5.93 -13.05
CA SER A 155 -15.78 -5.71 -11.60
C SER A 155 -17.26 -5.52 -11.29
N PHE A 156 -17.99 -4.73 -12.11
CA PHE A 156 -19.43 -4.55 -11.96
C PHE A 156 -20.18 -5.87 -12.13
N SER A 157 -19.89 -6.64 -13.18
CA SER A 157 -20.49 -7.97 -13.39
C SER A 157 -20.19 -8.92 -12.24
N GLY A 158 -18.95 -8.95 -11.73
CA GLY A 158 -18.57 -9.74 -10.56
C GLY A 158 -19.35 -9.32 -9.31
N ASN A 159 -19.44 -8.02 -9.03
CA ASN A 159 -20.20 -7.49 -7.90
C ASN A 159 -21.68 -7.86 -7.98
N LEU A 160 -22.29 -7.79 -9.17
CA LEU A 160 -23.67 -8.20 -9.40
C LEU A 160 -23.85 -9.71 -9.15
N VAL A 161 -22.97 -10.56 -9.68
CA VAL A 161 -23.04 -12.01 -9.44
C VAL A 161 -22.91 -12.32 -7.96
N GLY A 162 -21.94 -11.70 -7.28
CA GLY A 162 -21.73 -11.89 -5.84
C GLY A 162 -22.93 -11.49 -4.99
N SER A 163 -23.58 -10.36 -5.31
CA SER A 163 -24.77 -9.93 -4.58
C SER A 163 -25.96 -10.86 -4.85
N LEU A 164 -26.15 -11.32 -6.09
CA LEU A 164 -27.21 -12.27 -6.44
C LEU A 164 -27.04 -13.64 -5.76
N ILE A 165 -25.81 -14.09 -5.49
CA ILE A 165 -25.57 -15.31 -4.69
C ILE A 165 -26.16 -15.17 -3.30
N ILE A 166 -25.95 -14.03 -2.63
CA ILE A 166 -26.52 -13.77 -1.31
C ILE A 166 -28.05 -13.67 -1.39
N VAL A 167 -28.58 -12.96 -2.39
CA VAL A 167 -30.04 -12.89 -2.61
C VAL A 167 -30.63 -14.29 -2.78
N PHE A 168 -29.99 -15.15 -3.57
CA PHE A 168 -30.43 -16.54 -3.77
C PHE A 168 -30.44 -17.33 -2.45
N PHE A 169 -29.39 -17.25 -1.64
CA PHE A 169 -29.34 -17.95 -0.35
C PHE A 169 -30.37 -17.43 0.65
N VAL A 170 -30.60 -16.11 0.67
CA VAL A 170 -31.65 -15.51 1.49
C VAL A 170 -33.01 -16.02 1.01
N TYR A 171 -33.31 -15.90 -0.29
CA TYR A 171 -34.57 -16.28 -0.90
C TYR A 171 -34.92 -17.75 -0.65
N ILE A 172 -33.99 -18.68 -0.92
CA ILE A 172 -34.24 -20.12 -0.75
C ILE A 172 -34.53 -20.46 0.71
N LYS A 173 -33.87 -19.80 1.67
CA LYS A 173 -34.12 -20.00 3.10
C LYS A 173 -35.51 -19.52 3.52
N TYR A 174 -36.09 -18.53 2.84
CA TYR A 174 -37.45 -18.07 3.13
C TYR A 174 -38.53 -18.93 2.45
N PHE A 175 -38.25 -19.50 1.27
CA PHE A 175 -39.21 -20.29 0.49
C PHE A 175 -39.22 -21.79 0.80
N VAL A 176 -38.12 -22.36 1.29
CA VAL A 176 -38.04 -23.79 1.69
C VAL A 176 -38.43 -23.97 3.17
N LYS A 177 -39.32 -23.10 3.67
CA LYS A 177 -39.97 -23.25 4.97
C LYS A 177 -41.34 -23.87 4.84
#